data_AF-A0A3P7G747-F1
#
_entry.id   AF-A0A3P7G747-F1
#
_cell.length_a   1.000
_cell.length_b   1.000
_cell.length_c   1.000
_cell.angle_alpha   90.00
_cell.angle_beta   90.00
_cell.angle_gamma   90.00
#
_symmetry.space_group_name_H-M   'P 1'
#
loop_
_entity.id
_entity.type
_entity.pdbx_description
1 polymer ?
#
loop_
_entity_poly.entity_id
_entity_poly.type
_entity_poly.pdbx_seq_one_letter_code
_entity_poly.pdbx_strand_id
1 'polypeptide(L)'
;MGRAQFEYDEVGNTFYYVLVSFYALVLIPATFFFWPSSKLEHANVQISDKIEKKEHCYCEGCTEKRIKAEAKRPWRRTKKFLTFLALALAWILFFIIVRKVTQIEVEHTEYDPYAILGIDQGAASSVVKKKYRELSKTMHPDKGGDPVQFDRIAKA
;
A
#
# COMPACT_ATOMS: atom_id res chain seq x y z
N MET A 1 -22.68 25.23 -1.05
CA MET A 1 -21.94 23.97 -1.21
C MET A 1 -20.47 24.26 -0.99
N GLY A 2 -19.94 23.95 0.20
CA GLY A 2 -18.53 24.18 0.50
C GLY A 2 -17.68 23.24 -0.35
N ARG A 3 -16.82 23.79 -1.21
CA ARG A 3 -15.80 23.00 -1.90
C ARG A 3 -14.84 22.51 -0.83
N ALA A 4 -14.73 21.21 -0.61
CA ALA A 4 -13.62 20.66 0.17
C ALA A 4 -12.32 21.07 -0.55
N GLN A 5 -11.55 21.97 0.07
CA GLN A 5 -10.19 22.25 -0.37
C GLN A 5 -9.34 21.10 0.15
N PHE A 6 -8.82 20.28 -0.77
CA PHE A 6 -7.91 19.20 -0.42
C PHE A 6 -6.54 19.82 -0.11
N GLU A 7 -6.10 19.70 1.13
CA GLU A 7 -4.73 20.03 1.52
C GLU A 7 -3.89 18.77 1.35
N TYR A 8 -3.02 18.77 0.34
CA TYR A 8 -2.09 17.68 0.12
C TYR A 8 -0.90 17.86 1.05
N ASP A 9 -0.41 16.76 1.60
CA ASP A 9 0.84 16.72 2.34
C ASP A 9 2.00 17.18 1.44
N GLU A 10 2.64 18.29 1.79
CA GLU A 10 3.73 18.88 1.02
C GLU A 10 4.97 17.98 0.95
N VAL A 11 5.14 17.11 1.96
CA VAL A 11 6.28 16.18 2.04
C VAL A 11 6.00 14.89 1.25
N GLY A 12 4.73 14.60 0.94
CA GLY A 12 4.31 13.39 0.24
C GLY A 12 4.41 12.12 1.10
N ASN A 13 4.59 12.26 2.41
CA ASN A 13 4.71 11.16 3.35
C ASN A 13 3.43 10.32 3.42
N THR A 14 2.29 11.00 3.39
CA THR A 14 0.96 10.39 3.48
C THR A 14 0.67 9.42 2.33
N PHE A 15 1.19 9.72 1.14
CA PHE A 15 1.02 8.88 -0.05
C PHE A 15 1.67 7.49 0.11
N TYR A 16 2.77 7.39 0.87
CA TYR A 16 3.42 6.09 1.07
C TYR A 16 2.55 5.11 1.86
N TYR A 17 1.77 5.57 2.85
CA TYR A 17 0.83 4.70 3.57
C TYR A 17 -0.25 4.16 2.64
N VAL A 18 -0.72 5.00 1.71
CA VAL A 18 -1.70 4.59 0.68
C VAL A 18 -1.07 3.54 -0.24
N LEU A 19 0.15 3.76 -0.73
CA LEU A 19 0.86 2.78 -1.55
C LEU A 19 1.06 1.44 -0.82
N VAL A 20 1.52 1.47 0.43
CA VAL A 20 1.76 0.26 1.23
C VAL A 20 0.45 -0.50 1.45
N SER A 21 -0.66 0.19 1.73
CA SER A 21 -1.95 -0.46 1.96
C SER A 21 -2.50 -1.14 0.70
N PHE A 22 -2.50 -0.45 -0.46
CA PHE A 22 -2.90 -1.07 -1.73
C PHE A 22 -1.96 -2.21 -2.13
N TYR A 23 -0.65 -2.05 -1.93
CA TYR A 23 0.30 -3.09 -2.23
C TYR A 23 0.11 -4.33 -1.35
N ALA A 24 -0.17 -4.15 -0.05
CA ALA A 24 -0.51 -5.24 0.87
C ALA A 24 -1.81 -5.96 0.47
N LEU A 25 -2.85 -5.21 0.07
CA LEU A 25 -4.12 -5.75 -0.42
C LEU A 25 -3.96 -6.63 -1.67
N VAL A 26 -2.93 -6.40 -2.49
CA VAL A 26 -2.61 -7.24 -3.64
C VAL A 26 -1.67 -8.38 -3.26
N LEU A 27 -0.65 -8.11 -2.45
CA LEU A 27 0.39 -9.06 -2.08
C LEU A 27 -0.15 -10.21 -1.22
N ILE A 28 -1.07 -9.94 -0.28
CA ILE A 28 -1.61 -10.97 0.62
C ILE A 28 -2.45 -12.01 -0.16
N PRO A 29 -3.46 -11.64 -0.97
CA PRO A 29 -4.17 -12.58 -1.81
C PRO A 29 -3.24 -13.29 -2.80
N ALA A 30 -2.32 -12.56 -3.44
CA ALA A 30 -1.36 -13.18 -4.37
C ALA A 30 -0.51 -14.25 -3.65
N THR A 31 -0.06 -13.97 -2.43
CA THR A 31 0.70 -14.94 -1.63
C THR A 31 -0.15 -16.18 -1.31
N PHE A 32 -1.44 -16.03 -1.01
CA PHE A 32 -2.34 -17.17 -0.76
C PHE A 32 -2.65 -17.99 -2.02
N PHE A 33 -2.96 -17.33 -3.14
CA PHE A 33 -3.29 -17.99 -4.40
C PHE A 33 -2.08 -18.67 -5.06
N PHE A 34 -0.92 -18.03 -5.02
CA PHE A 34 0.32 -18.54 -5.61
C PHE A 34 1.20 -19.30 -4.61
N TRP A 35 0.73 -19.50 -3.36
CA TRP A 35 1.48 -20.27 -2.39
C TRP A 35 1.74 -21.67 -2.96
N PRO A 36 2.99 -22.16 -2.91
CA PRO A 36 3.32 -23.50 -3.38
C PRO A 36 2.80 -24.56 -2.40
N SER A 37 1.48 -24.63 -2.21
CA SER A 37 0.80 -25.71 -1.50
C SER A 37 0.81 -26.93 -2.40
N SER A 38 1.94 -27.64 -2.36
CA SER A 38 2.15 -28.89 -3.08
C SER A 38 1.03 -29.90 -2.80
N LYS A 39 0.43 -29.88 -1.61
CA LYS A 39 -0.63 -30.82 -1.21
C LYS A 39 -1.89 -30.74 -2.08
N LEU A 40 -2.40 -29.52 -2.32
CA LEU A 40 -3.60 -29.32 -3.14
C LEU A 40 -3.32 -29.63 -4.61
N GLU A 41 -2.17 -29.19 -5.10
CA GLU A 41 -1.77 -29.47 -6.48
C GLU A 41 -1.53 -30.96 -6.71
N HIS A 42 -0.87 -31.67 -5.79
CA HIS A 42 -0.64 -33.11 -5.87
C HIS A 42 -1.96 -33.88 -5.79
N ALA A 43 -2.92 -33.49 -4.94
CA ALA A 43 -4.23 -34.13 -4.88
C ALA A 43 -5.00 -33.99 -6.21
N ASN A 44 -5.05 -32.78 -6.77
CA ASN A 44 -5.73 -32.53 -8.06
C ASN A 44 -5.03 -33.24 -9.22
N VAL A 45 -3.69 -33.24 -9.25
CA VAL A 45 -2.90 -33.97 -10.26
C VAL A 45 -3.13 -35.48 -10.13
N GLN A 46 -3.15 -36.04 -8.93
CA GLN A 46 -3.43 -37.47 -8.72
C GLN A 46 -4.83 -37.88 -9.18
N ILE A 47 -5.85 -37.04 -8.95
CA ILE A 47 -7.21 -37.29 -9.44
C ILE A 47 -7.23 -37.30 -10.97
N SER A 48 -6.62 -36.30 -11.60
CA SER A 48 -6.50 -36.21 -13.05
C SER A 48 -5.72 -37.41 -13.64
N ASP A 49 -4.57 -37.75 -13.07
CA ASP A 49 -3.75 -38.88 -13.49
C ASP A 49 -4.49 -40.23 -13.36
N LYS A 50 -5.34 -40.39 -12.34
CA LYS A 50 -6.17 -41.59 -12.17
C LYS A 50 -7.25 -41.71 -13.24
N ILE A 51 -7.85 -40.59 -13.64
CA ILE A 51 -8.85 -40.56 -14.71
C ILE A 51 -8.18 -40.86 -16.05
N GLU A 52 -7.07 -40.17 -16.35
CA GLU A 52 -6.32 -40.33 -17.61
C GLU A 52 -5.77 -41.75 -17.79
N LYS A 53 -5.25 -42.37 -16.72
CA LYS A 53 -4.73 -43.75 -16.75
C LYS A 53 -5.75 -44.79 -17.17
N LYS A 54 -7.04 -44.59 -16.90
CA LYS A 54 -8.09 -45.53 -17.30
C LYS A 54 -8.33 -45.54 -18.82
N GLU A 55 -7.90 -44.49 -19.53
CA GLU A 55 -8.18 -44.29 -20.96
C GLU A 55 -6.93 -44.54 -21.84
N HIS A 56 -5.79 -44.94 -21.28
CA HIS A 56 -4.56 -45.07 -22.04
C HIS A 56 -4.43 -46.41 -22.78
N CYS A 57 -4.10 -46.33 -24.07
CA CYS A 57 -3.63 -47.46 -24.87
C CYS A 57 -2.13 -47.75 -24.59
N TYR A 58 -1.76 -49.03 -24.56
CA TYR A 58 -0.39 -49.53 -24.28
C TYR A 58 0.38 -49.96 -25.54
N CYS A 59 -0.02 -49.51 -26.73
CA CYS A 59 0.76 -49.76 -27.94
C CYS A 59 2.05 -48.91 -27.95
N GLU A 60 3.06 -49.36 -28.71
CA GLU A 60 4.37 -48.71 -28.79
C GLU A 60 4.26 -47.23 -29.22
N GLY A 61 3.46 -46.93 -30.24
CA GLY A 61 3.24 -45.57 -30.73
C GLY A 61 2.55 -44.62 -29.73
N CYS A 62 1.62 -45.12 -28.89
CA CYS A 62 1.01 -44.32 -27.82
C CYS A 62 1.99 -44.08 -26.67
N THR A 63 2.85 -45.05 -26.38
CA THR A 63 3.86 -44.95 -25.31
C THR A 63 4.92 -43.90 -25.66
N GLU A 64 5.40 -43.87 -26.90
CA GLU A 64 6.34 -42.84 -27.36
C GLU A 64 5.77 -41.42 -27.26
N LYS A 65 4.50 -41.22 -27.66
CA LYS A 65 3.84 -39.91 -27.57
C LYS A 65 3.77 -39.42 -26.13
N ARG A 66 3.52 -40.33 -25.18
CA ARG A 66 3.50 -40.02 -23.75
C ARG A 66 4.88 -39.67 -23.22
N ILE A 67 5.93 -40.43 -23.57
CA ILE A 67 7.31 -40.11 -23.19
C ILE A 67 7.69 -38.71 -23.72
N LYS A 68 7.36 -38.40 -24.98
CA LYS A 68 7.59 -37.08 -25.58
C LYS A 68 6.79 -35.97 -24.89
N ALA A 69 5.56 -36.24 -24.45
CA ALA A 69 4.74 -35.29 -23.69
C ALA A 69 5.27 -35.08 -22.25
N GLU A 70 5.75 -36.14 -21.61
CA GLU A 70 6.36 -36.10 -20.28
C GLU A 70 7.71 -35.35 -20.31
N ALA A 71 8.51 -35.52 -21.37
CA ALA A 71 9.74 -34.76 -21.58
C ALA A 71 9.50 -33.23 -21.69
N LYS A 72 8.29 -32.79 -22.06
CA LYS A 72 7.87 -31.37 -22.07
C LYS A 72 7.40 -30.85 -20.71
N ARG A 73 7.34 -31.68 -19.66
CA ARG A 73 6.93 -31.28 -18.31
C ARG A 73 7.96 -30.52 -17.44
N PRO A 74 9.28 -30.36 -17.74
CA PRO A 74 10.18 -29.67 -16.82
C PRO A 74 9.78 -28.21 -16.58
N TRP A 75 9.02 -27.62 -17.51
CA TRP A 75 8.50 -26.25 -17.37
C TRP A 75 7.54 -26.09 -16.17
N ARG A 76 6.88 -27.16 -15.68
CA ARG A 76 6.07 -27.07 -14.45
C ARG A 76 6.93 -26.83 -13.21
N ARG A 77 8.11 -27.46 -13.14
CA ARG A 77 9.04 -27.29 -12.01
C ARG A 77 9.66 -25.89 -12.02
N THR A 78 10.07 -25.41 -13.19
CA THR A 78 10.62 -24.05 -13.32
C THR A 78 9.56 -22.97 -13.10
N LYS A 79 8.29 -23.20 -13.50
CA LYS A 79 7.17 -22.29 -13.14
C LYS A 79 7.01 -22.14 -11.63
N LYS A 80 6.99 -23.22 -10.86
CA LYS A 80 6.89 -23.14 -9.38
C LYS A 80 8.05 -22.39 -8.76
N PHE A 81 9.26 -22.65 -9.25
CA PHE A 81 10.44 -21.94 -8.79
C PHE A 81 10.35 -20.44 -9.13
N LEU A 82 9.93 -20.10 -10.34
CA LEU A 82 9.77 -18.72 -10.78
C LEU A 82 8.67 -17.99 -10.00
N THR A 83 7.54 -18.63 -9.74
CA THR A 83 6.46 -18.03 -8.92
C THR A 83 6.92 -17.82 -7.48
N PHE A 84 7.67 -18.76 -6.90
CA PHE A 84 8.26 -18.60 -5.57
C PHE A 84 9.27 -17.44 -5.55
N LEU A 85 10.17 -17.37 -6.54
CA LEU A 85 11.14 -16.29 -6.68
C LEU A 85 10.44 -14.93 -6.82
N ALA A 86 9.39 -14.84 -7.65
CA ALA A 86 8.61 -13.62 -7.83
C ALA A 86 7.92 -13.18 -6.53
N LEU A 87 7.31 -14.11 -5.79
CA LEU A 87 6.74 -13.81 -4.47
C LEU A 87 7.82 -13.35 -3.48
N ALA A 88 8.97 -14.02 -3.43
CA ALA A 88 10.07 -13.63 -2.55
C ALA A 88 10.57 -12.21 -2.86
N LEU A 89 10.75 -11.87 -4.14
CA LEU A 89 11.10 -10.51 -4.57
C LEU A 89 10.02 -9.48 -4.20
N ALA A 90 8.75 -9.83 -4.35
CA ALA A 90 7.63 -8.96 -3.97
C ALA A 90 7.62 -8.70 -2.44
N TRP A 91 7.89 -9.72 -1.62
CA TRP A 91 8.03 -9.55 -0.17
C TRP A 91 9.28 -8.75 0.22
N ILE A 92 10.41 -8.95 -0.45
CA ILE A 92 11.62 -8.13 -0.25
C ILE A 92 11.31 -6.65 -0.55
N LEU A 93 10.64 -6.37 -1.67
CA LEU A 93 10.19 -5.02 -2.03
C LEU A 93 9.23 -4.45 -0.97
N PHE A 94 8.30 -5.26 -0.46
CA PHE A 94 7.40 -4.87 0.64
C PHE A 94 8.19 -4.40 1.86
N PHE A 95 9.17 -5.19 2.31
CA PHE A 95 10.01 -4.83 3.45
C PHE A 95 10.85 -3.57 3.19
N ILE A 96 11.36 -3.38 1.96
CA ILE A 96 12.10 -2.15 1.60
C ILE A 96 11.20 -0.93 1.71
N ILE A 97 9.97 -1.00 1.17
CA ILE A 97 9.01 0.12 1.23
C ILE A 97 8.63 0.38 2.69
N VAL A 98 8.28 -0.65 3.47
CA VAL A 98 7.94 -0.49 4.89
C VAL A 98 9.08 0.15 5.67
N ARG A 99 10.33 -0.28 5.46
CA ARG A 99 11.49 0.35 6.11
C ARG A 99 11.62 1.83 5.76
N LYS A 100 11.41 2.19 4.48
CA LYS A 100 11.37 3.60 4.06
C LYS A 100 10.26 4.35 4.79
N VAL A 101 9.05 3.80 4.84
CA VAL A 101 7.91 4.43 5.53
C VAL A 101 8.15 4.61 7.03
N THR A 102 8.82 3.67 7.69
CA THR A 102 9.14 3.79 9.13
C THR A 102 10.23 4.81 9.45
N GLN A 103 11.04 5.21 8.47
CA GLN A 103 12.10 6.22 8.62
C GLN A 103 11.62 7.63 8.30
N ILE A 104 10.41 7.76 7.77
CA ILE A 104 9.81 9.05 7.50
C ILE A 104 9.57 9.72 8.86
N GLU A 105 10.27 10.83 9.10
CA GLU A 105 9.99 11.69 10.24
C GLU A 105 8.56 12.18 10.10
N VAL A 106 7.74 11.80 11.07
CA VAL A 106 6.33 12.15 11.10
C VAL A 106 6.23 13.61 11.53
N GLU A 107 6.44 14.53 10.59
CA GLU A 107 6.14 15.94 10.79
C GLU A 107 4.63 16.18 10.64
N HIS A 108 3.83 15.41 11.39
CA HIS A 108 2.43 15.73 11.60
C HIS A 108 2.37 16.79 12.70
N THR A 109 2.58 18.04 12.32
CA THR A 109 2.08 19.13 13.15
C THR A 109 0.55 19.07 13.08
N GLU A 110 -0.07 18.51 14.12
CA GLU A 110 -1.53 18.49 14.21
C GLU A 110 -2.02 19.95 14.14
N TYR A 111 -2.88 20.23 13.16
CA TYR A 111 -3.43 21.58 12.99
C TYR A 111 -4.35 21.88 14.17
N ASP A 112 -3.82 22.59 15.16
CA ASP A 112 -4.57 23.06 16.31
C ASP A 112 -4.86 24.56 16.17
N PRO A 113 -6.09 24.96 15.79
CA PRO A 113 -6.45 26.37 15.63
C PRO A 113 -6.32 27.15 16.96
N TYR A 114 -6.53 26.48 18.10
CA TYR A 114 -6.38 27.10 19.42
C TYR A 114 -4.90 27.36 19.72
N ALA A 115 -4.01 26.43 19.39
CA ALA A 115 -2.56 26.62 19.53
C ALA A 115 -2.03 27.75 18.64
N ILE A 116 -2.52 27.87 17.40
CA ILE A 116 -2.16 28.98 16.48
C ILE A 116 -2.57 30.34 17.07
N LEU A 117 -3.73 30.41 17.71
CA LEU A 117 -4.22 31.62 18.38
C LEU A 117 -3.62 31.84 19.78
N GLY A 118 -2.88 30.87 20.31
CA GLY A 118 -2.30 30.90 21.66
C GLY A 118 -3.34 30.88 22.77
N ILE A 119 -4.40 30.09 22.59
CA ILE A 119 -5.51 29.94 23.55
C ILE A 119 -5.72 28.48 23.90
N ASP A 120 -6.35 28.22 25.05
CA ASP A 120 -6.67 26.86 25.47
C ASP A 120 -7.76 26.25 24.57
N GLN A 121 -7.64 24.93 24.35
CA GLN A 121 -8.66 24.17 23.64
C GLN A 121 -10.01 24.29 24.36
N GLY A 122 -11.04 24.74 23.64
CA GLY A 122 -12.38 24.99 24.20
C GLY A 122 -12.61 26.38 24.79
N ALA A 123 -11.72 27.34 24.54
CA ALA A 123 -11.93 28.74 24.89
C ALA A 123 -13.24 29.31 24.31
N ALA A 124 -13.87 30.23 25.04
CA ALA A 124 -15.11 30.88 24.61
C ALA A 124 -14.92 31.64 23.28
N SER A 125 -15.95 31.65 22.43
CA SER A 125 -15.90 32.29 21.10
C SER A 125 -15.55 33.79 21.13
N SER A 126 -15.83 34.47 22.25
CA SER A 126 -15.42 35.86 22.49
C SER A 126 -13.89 36.01 22.60
N VAL A 127 -13.22 35.05 23.25
CA VAL A 127 -11.76 35.01 23.41
C VAL A 127 -11.10 34.70 22.07
N VAL A 128 -11.63 33.72 21.32
CA VAL A 128 -11.18 33.38 19.96
C VAL A 128 -11.23 34.61 19.06
N LYS A 129 -12.39 35.31 19.00
CA LYS A 129 -12.55 36.53 18.19
C LYS A 129 -11.61 37.66 18.61
N LYS A 130 -11.37 37.82 19.92
CA LYS A 130 -10.46 38.86 20.44
C LYS A 130 -9.02 38.56 20.00
N LYS A 131 -8.56 37.33 20.19
CA LYS A 131 -7.21 36.89 19.83
C LYS A 131 -6.95 36.90 18.33
N TYR A 132 -7.91 36.43 17.54
CA TYR A 132 -7.87 36.54 16.09
C TYR A 132 -7.67 37.99 15.61
N ARG A 133 -8.46 38.94 16.14
CA ARG A 133 -8.34 40.37 15.77
C ARG A 133 -7.01 40.98 16.17
N GLU A 134 -6.49 40.61 17.34
CA GLU A 134 -5.18 41.04 17.84
C GLU A 134 -4.07 40.54 16.92
N LEU A 135 -4.02 39.23 16.67
CA LEU A 135 -3.00 38.57 15.85
C LEU A 135 -3.06 38.99 14.38
N SER A 136 -4.26 39.09 13.81
CA SER A 136 -4.44 39.57 12.43
C SER A 136 -3.93 41.00 12.26
N LYS A 137 -4.04 41.84 13.30
CA LYS A 137 -3.58 43.24 13.25
C LYS A 137 -2.06 43.33 13.33
N THR A 138 -1.39 42.45 14.05
CA THR A 138 0.07 42.44 14.22
C THR A 138 0.79 41.70 13.09
N MET A 139 0.21 40.59 12.61
CA MET A 139 0.83 39.73 11.59
C MET A 139 0.42 40.06 10.15
N HIS A 140 -0.32 41.15 9.92
CA HIS A 140 -0.72 41.54 8.56
C HIS A 140 0.51 41.83 7.68
N PRO A 141 0.57 41.32 6.44
CA PRO A 141 1.71 41.54 5.53
C PRO A 141 1.97 43.03 5.27
N ASP A 142 0.94 43.86 5.19
CA ASP A 142 1.09 45.33 5.05
C ASP A 142 1.86 46.01 6.19
N LYS A 143 1.97 45.37 7.36
CA LYS A 143 2.70 45.92 8.52
C LYS A 143 4.06 45.25 8.74
N GLY A 144 4.51 44.43 7.78
CA GLY A 144 5.75 43.66 7.88
C GLY A 144 5.59 42.32 8.60
N GLY A 145 4.37 41.81 8.76
CA GLY A 145 4.13 40.45 9.25
C GLY A 145 4.42 39.39 8.18
N ASP A 146 4.65 38.15 8.62
CA ASP A 146 4.87 37.02 7.72
C ASP A 146 3.53 36.60 7.05
N PRO A 147 3.42 36.64 5.71
CA PRO A 147 2.20 36.24 5.01
C PRO A 147 1.80 34.78 5.30
N VAL A 148 2.75 33.89 5.57
CA VAL A 148 2.46 32.48 5.88
C VAL A 148 1.82 32.36 7.26
N GLN A 149 2.32 33.09 8.26
CA GLN A 149 1.70 33.10 9.59
C GLN A 149 0.31 33.73 9.57
N PHE A 150 0.13 34.79 8.77
CA PHE A 150 -1.18 35.40 8.60
C PHE A 150 -2.20 34.43 7.99
N ASP A 151 -1.80 33.65 6.98
CA ASP A 151 -2.67 32.61 6.39
C ASP A 151 -3.07 31.56 7.44
N ARG A 152 -2.12 31.11 8.28
CA ARG A 152 -2.40 30.17 9.38
C ARG A 152 -3.41 30.72 10.38
N ILE A 153 -3.28 32.00 10.76
CA ILE A 153 -4.22 32.69 11.66
C ILE A 153 -5.59 32.88 10.99
N ALA A 154 -5.62 33.15 9.68
CA ALA A 154 -6.86 33.32 8.91
C ALA A 154 -7.65 32.02 8.74
N LYS A 155 -6.95 30.88 8.67
CA LYS A 155 -7.54 29.55 8.63
C LYS A 155 -8.08 29.06 9.97
N ALA A 156 -7.56 29.57 11.10
CA ALA A 156 -7.88 29.14 12.46
C ALA A 156 -9.21 29.71 12.98
#